data_AF-A0AA87WG39-F1
#
_entry.id   AF-A0AA87WG39-F1
#
_cell.length_a   1.000
_cell.length_b   1.000
_cell.length_c   1.000
_cell.angle_alpha   90.00
_cell.angle_beta   90.00
_cell.angle_gamma   90.00
#
_symmetry.space_group_name_H-M   'P 1'
#
loop_
_entity.id
_entity.type
_entity.pdbx_description
1 polymer ?
#
loop_
_entity_poly.entity_id
_entity_poly.type
_entity_poly.pdbx_seq_one_letter_code
_entity_poly.pdbx_strand_id
1 'polypeptide(L)'
;MESTGVYWIPVYEILEQRGFEVILVNARYAKIVPGRKTDLSDAAWLRQLHSYGLLRGSFRPDAEIATLRAYLRQRERLVEYAAAHIQHMQKALMEMNLQLHHVVSDITGATGMRIIRAIVAGERNPDLLATYRDVRCHSSIETIRAALVGNDRHEHVFALAQSLELYDVYQAKMLDCDRKLEVLISALNTKGARPVGNLAKPRVKTKQVNIPTFDVRTALYGVLGVD
;
A
#
# COMPACT_ATOMS: atom_id res chain seq x y z
N MET A 1 21.72 4.19 -20.56
CA MET A 1 20.72 3.11 -20.67
C MET A 1 19.34 3.71 -20.84
N GLU A 2 18.48 3.11 -21.68
CA GLU A 2 17.10 3.57 -21.86
C GLU A 2 16.19 3.05 -20.73
N SER A 3 15.26 3.88 -20.25
CA SER A 3 14.29 3.54 -19.20
C SER A 3 13.04 2.83 -19.73
N THR A 4 13.21 1.68 -20.38
CA THR A 4 12.10 0.87 -20.91
C THR A 4 11.57 -0.12 -19.88
N GLY A 5 10.40 0.19 -19.30
CA GLY A 5 9.74 -0.70 -18.34
C GLY A 5 10.58 -0.94 -17.08
N VAL A 6 10.57 -2.17 -16.55
CA VAL A 6 11.32 -2.57 -15.34
C VAL A 6 12.70 -3.17 -15.65
N TYR A 7 12.98 -3.51 -16.90
CA TYR A 7 14.16 -4.30 -17.29
C TYR A 7 15.50 -3.59 -17.08
N TRP A 8 15.49 -2.25 -17.10
CA TRP A 8 16.69 -1.46 -16.85
C TRP A 8 17.12 -1.50 -15.38
N ILE A 9 16.21 -1.78 -14.44
CA ILE A 9 16.47 -1.72 -12.98
C ILE A 9 17.62 -2.64 -12.57
N PRO A 10 17.58 -3.97 -12.82
CA PRO A 10 18.66 -4.86 -12.38
C PRO A 10 20.00 -4.54 -13.02
N VAL A 11 20.00 -4.14 -14.30
CA VAL A 11 21.25 -3.76 -15.00
C VAL A 11 21.84 -2.50 -14.40
N TYR A 12 21.00 -1.51 -14.09
CA TYR A 12 21.43 -0.25 -13.45
C TYR A 12 22.09 -0.55 -12.12
N GLU A 13 21.41 -1.32 -11.27
CA GLU A 13 21.85 -1.60 -9.90
C GLU A 13 23.17 -2.40 -9.88
N ILE A 14 23.34 -3.37 -10.77
CA ILE A 14 24.59 -4.14 -10.87
C ILE A 14 25.75 -3.26 -11.35
N LEU A 15 25.50 -2.39 -12.34
CA LEU A 15 26.54 -1.49 -12.86
C LEU A 15 26.92 -0.42 -11.82
N GLU A 16 25.95 0.15 -11.13
CA GLU A 16 26.15 1.09 -10.03
C GLU A 16 26.98 0.45 -8.91
N GLN A 17 26.66 -0.79 -8.50
CA GLN A 17 27.44 -1.55 -7.51
C GLN A 17 28.89 -1.82 -7.94
N ARG A 18 29.14 -1.91 -9.26
CA ARG A 18 30.48 -2.07 -9.82
C ARG A 18 31.24 -0.75 -10.00
N GLY A 19 30.66 0.38 -9.57
CA GLY A 19 31.29 1.69 -9.63
C GLY A 19 31.16 2.39 -10.99
N PHE A 20 30.26 1.94 -11.86
CA PHE A 20 30.00 2.65 -13.11
C PHE A 20 29.08 3.86 -12.88
N GLU A 21 29.39 4.97 -13.52
CA GLU A 21 28.43 6.07 -13.66
C GLU A 21 27.38 5.68 -14.72
N VAL A 22 26.16 5.41 -14.27
CA VAL A 22 25.08 4.96 -15.15
C VAL A 22 24.10 6.10 -15.40
N ILE A 23 24.06 6.59 -16.64
CA ILE A 23 23.06 7.56 -17.08
C ILE A 23 21.81 6.84 -17.58
N LEU A 24 20.72 6.96 -16.84
CA LEU A 24 19.40 6.51 -17.26
C LEU A 24 18.73 7.59 -18.12
N VAL A 25 18.24 7.25 -19.31
CA VAL A 25 17.64 8.20 -20.26
C VAL A 25 16.19 7.86 -20.51
N ASN A 26 15.33 8.88 -20.60
CA ASN A 26 13.93 8.70 -20.96
C ASN A 26 13.82 8.23 -22.41
N ALA A 27 13.15 7.10 -22.62
CA ALA A 27 12.86 6.52 -23.93
C ALA A 27 12.28 7.54 -24.92
N ARG A 28 11.41 8.45 -24.45
CA ARG A 28 10.78 9.48 -25.29
C ARG A 28 11.78 10.47 -25.86
N TYR A 29 12.86 10.78 -25.15
CA TYR A 29 13.90 11.68 -25.64
C TYR A 29 14.93 10.96 -26.52
N ALA A 30 15.12 9.66 -26.32
CA ALA A 30 16.00 8.83 -27.13
C ALA A 30 15.39 8.46 -28.51
N LYS A 31 14.06 8.35 -28.60
CA LYS A 31 13.33 7.83 -29.79
C LYS A 31 13.03 8.83 -30.91
N ILE A 32 13.45 10.09 -30.82
CA ILE A 32 13.02 11.16 -31.76
C ILE A 32 13.85 11.17 -33.07
N VAL A 33 14.29 10.02 -33.58
CA VAL A 33 14.99 9.99 -34.88
C VAL A 33 14.45 8.87 -35.77
N PRO A 34 13.69 9.20 -36.84
CA PRO A 34 13.21 8.21 -37.79
C PRO A 34 14.37 7.51 -38.52
N GLY A 35 14.21 6.22 -38.83
CA GLY A 35 15.16 5.45 -39.65
C GLY A 35 15.99 4.37 -38.92
N ARG A 36 15.75 4.12 -37.62
CA ARG A 36 16.46 3.08 -36.88
C ARG A 36 15.52 1.94 -36.50
N LYS A 37 15.80 0.75 -37.04
CA LYS A 37 14.90 -0.41 -37.02
C LYS A 37 15.44 -1.58 -36.18
N THR A 38 16.66 -1.46 -35.64
CA THR A 38 17.35 -2.55 -34.94
C THR A 38 17.97 -2.09 -33.63
N ASP A 39 17.99 -2.95 -32.62
CA ASP A 39 18.60 -2.67 -31.31
C ASP A 39 20.09 -2.29 -31.42
N LEU A 40 20.81 -2.88 -32.39
CA LEU A 40 22.22 -2.55 -32.65
C LEU A 40 22.39 -1.10 -33.15
N SER A 41 21.56 -0.67 -34.10
CA SER A 41 21.59 0.71 -34.59
C SER A 41 21.22 1.72 -33.50
N ASP A 42 20.29 1.35 -32.61
CA ASP A 42 19.86 2.20 -31.50
C ASP A 42 20.94 2.30 -30.42
N ALA A 43 21.61 1.21 -30.08
CA ALA A 43 22.73 1.21 -29.13
C ALA A 43 23.93 2.04 -29.64
N ALA A 44 24.29 1.89 -30.91
CA ALA A 44 25.37 2.68 -31.53
C ALA A 44 25.06 4.18 -31.50
N TRP A 45 23.80 4.54 -31.76
CA TRP A 45 23.35 5.93 -31.69
C TRP A 45 23.37 6.49 -30.26
N LEU A 46 22.84 5.73 -29.29
CA LEU A 46 22.87 6.14 -27.88
C LEU A 46 24.31 6.36 -27.40
N ARG A 47 25.26 5.52 -27.83
CA ARG A 47 26.69 5.72 -27.56
C ARG A 47 27.19 7.04 -28.16
N GLN A 48 26.83 7.35 -29.40
CA GLN A 48 27.24 8.60 -30.05
C GLN A 48 26.66 9.83 -29.32
N LEU A 49 25.38 9.83 -28.99
CA LEU A 49 24.76 10.90 -28.21
C LEU A 49 25.41 11.07 -26.82
N HIS A 50 25.73 9.96 -26.15
CA HIS A 50 26.44 9.98 -24.87
C HIS A 50 27.81 10.64 -25.01
N SER A 51 28.57 10.28 -26.04
CA SER A 51 29.92 10.84 -26.27
C SER A 51 29.94 12.35 -26.51
N TYR A 52 28.82 12.91 -26.99
CA TYR A 52 28.65 14.35 -27.19
C TYR A 52 27.96 15.06 -26.03
N GLY A 53 27.62 14.35 -24.94
CA GLY A 53 26.90 14.93 -23.80
C GLY A 53 25.46 15.34 -24.11
N LEU A 54 24.87 14.82 -25.19
CA LEU A 54 23.52 15.18 -25.66
C LEU A 54 22.41 14.39 -24.94
N LEU A 55 22.77 13.48 -24.04
CA LEU A 55 21.82 12.70 -23.25
C LEU A 55 21.54 13.36 -21.92
N ARG A 56 20.27 13.68 -21.67
CA ARG A 56 19.81 14.14 -20.35
C ARG A 56 19.47 12.95 -19.47
N GLY A 57 20.19 12.82 -18.35
CA GLY A 57 19.90 11.85 -17.31
C GLY A 57 18.52 12.07 -16.67
N SER A 58 17.79 10.97 -16.47
CA SER A 58 16.57 10.92 -15.68
C SER A 58 16.95 10.90 -14.21
N PHE A 59 16.17 11.61 -13.38
CA PHE A 59 16.40 11.59 -11.95
C PHE A 59 16.14 10.19 -11.37
N ARG A 60 17.17 9.60 -10.77
CA ARG A 60 17.05 8.45 -9.88
C ARG A 60 17.52 8.89 -8.50
N PRO A 61 16.73 8.67 -7.45
CA PRO A 61 17.19 8.94 -6.09
C PRO A 61 18.25 7.93 -5.68
N ASP A 62 19.10 8.30 -4.72
CA ASP A 62 20.12 7.43 -4.17
C ASP A 62 19.53 6.11 -3.66
N ALA A 63 20.38 5.06 -3.60
CA ALA A 63 19.97 3.69 -3.32
C ALA A 63 19.07 3.54 -2.08
N GLU A 64 19.33 4.29 -1.01
CA GLU A 64 18.55 4.22 0.22
C GLU A 64 17.13 4.79 0.03
N ILE A 65 17.01 5.91 -0.67
CA ILE A 65 15.71 6.53 -0.99
C ILE A 65 14.97 5.71 -2.05
N ALA A 66 15.69 5.10 -3.00
CA ALA A 66 15.11 4.16 -3.95
C ALA A 66 14.49 2.95 -3.23
N THR A 67 15.20 2.40 -2.23
CA THR A 67 14.73 1.30 -1.38
C THR A 67 13.50 1.71 -0.58
N LEU A 68 13.52 2.90 0.04
CA LEU A 68 12.37 3.44 0.77
C LEU A 68 11.12 3.52 -0.11
N ARG A 69 11.27 4.09 -1.32
CA ARG A 69 10.18 4.20 -2.29
C ARG A 69 9.67 2.85 -2.75
N ALA A 70 10.53 1.84 -2.86
CA ALA A 70 10.11 0.48 -3.22
C ALA A 70 9.19 -0.13 -2.16
N TYR A 71 9.56 -0.04 -0.87
CA TYR A 71 8.71 -0.52 0.23
C TYR A 71 7.39 0.25 0.35
N LEU A 72 7.41 1.58 0.19
CA LEU A 72 6.20 2.40 0.21
C LEU A 72 5.21 2.00 -0.90
N ARG A 73 5.70 1.83 -2.14
CA ARG A 73 4.86 1.38 -3.26
C ARG A 73 4.32 -0.02 -3.05
N GLN A 74 5.13 -0.93 -2.48
CA GLN A 74 4.65 -2.27 -2.17
C GLN A 74 3.52 -2.22 -1.14
N ARG A 75 3.67 -1.41 -0.10
CA ARG A 75 2.64 -1.21 0.91
C ARG A 75 1.37 -0.60 0.32
N GLU A 76 1.49 0.41 -0.54
CA GLU A 76 0.38 1.04 -1.25
C GLU A 76 -0.44 0.02 -2.04
N ARG A 77 0.23 -0.87 -2.79
CA ARG A 77 -0.45 -1.97 -3.50
C ARG A 77 -1.20 -2.91 -2.57
N LEU A 78 -0.63 -3.25 -1.42
CA LEU A 78 -1.30 -4.09 -0.43
C LEU A 78 -2.54 -3.42 0.16
N VAL A 79 -2.51 -2.09 0.35
CA VAL A 79 -3.68 -1.30 0.76
C VAL A 79 -4.78 -1.36 -0.29
N GLU A 80 -4.43 -1.20 -1.58
CA GLU A 80 -5.37 -1.31 -2.70
C GLU A 80 -6.01 -2.71 -2.76
N TYR A 81 -5.20 -3.77 -2.59
CA TYR A 81 -5.72 -5.14 -2.55
C TYR A 81 -6.65 -5.37 -1.36
N ALA A 82 -6.28 -4.92 -0.17
CA ALA A 82 -7.14 -5.00 1.00
C ALA A 82 -8.48 -4.28 0.75
N ALA A 83 -8.45 -3.08 0.16
CA ALA A 83 -9.66 -2.32 -0.17
C ALA A 83 -10.59 -3.07 -1.13
N ALA A 84 -10.05 -3.76 -2.14
CA ALA A 84 -10.84 -4.60 -3.03
C ALA A 84 -11.55 -5.74 -2.27
N HIS A 85 -10.88 -6.38 -1.31
CA HIS A 85 -11.50 -7.44 -0.51
C HIS A 85 -12.51 -6.93 0.52
N ILE A 86 -12.41 -5.68 0.97
CA ILE A 86 -13.50 -5.04 1.73
C ILE A 86 -14.76 -4.98 0.87
N GLN A 87 -14.65 -4.57 -0.39
CA GLN A 87 -15.78 -4.53 -1.32
C GLN A 87 -16.35 -5.92 -1.58
N HIS A 88 -15.49 -6.95 -1.70
CA HIS A 88 -15.95 -8.33 -1.85
C HIS A 88 -16.68 -8.85 -0.61
N MET A 89 -16.22 -8.52 0.60
CA MET A 89 -16.95 -8.83 1.84
C MET A 89 -18.32 -8.14 1.85
N GLN A 90 -18.39 -6.85 1.50
CA GLN A 90 -19.67 -6.12 1.40
C GLN A 90 -20.63 -6.75 0.41
N LYS A 91 -20.13 -7.13 -0.78
CA LYS A 91 -20.92 -7.82 -1.80
C LYS A 91 -21.52 -9.12 -1.25
N ALA A 92 -20.71 -9.99 -0.63
CA ALA A 92 -21.18 -11.25 -0.08
C ALA A 92 -22.24 -11.04 1.02
N LEU A 93 -22.05 -10.03 1.88
CA LEU A 93 -23.05 -9.63 2.88
C LEU A 93 -24.37 -9.19 2.23
N MET A 94 -24.32 -8.38 1.17
CA MET A 94 -25.51 -7.94 0.44
C MET A 94 -26.25 -9.09 -0.25
N GLU A 95 -25.54 -10.03 -0.86
CA GLU A 95 -26.14 -11.23 -1.48
C GLU A 95 -26.88 -12.11 -0.46
N MET A 96 -26.41 -12.10 0.80
CA MET A 96 -27.07 -12.72 1.94
C MET A 96 -28.18 -11.86 2.58
N ASN A 97 -28.46 -10.66 2.06
CA ASN A 97 -29.34 -9.65 2.68
C ASN A 97 -28.89 -9.19 4.09
N LEU A 98 -27.58 -9.22 4.37
CA LEU A 98 -27.00 -8.71 5.61
C LEU A 98 -26.56 -7.25 5.41
N GLN A 99 -27.36 -6.32 5.91
CA GLN A 99 -27.20 -4.87 5.74
C GLN A 99 -26.22 -4.24 6.75
N LEU A 100 -25.18 -4.99 7.13
CA LEU A 100 -24.21 -4.57 8.16
C LEU A 100 -23.56 -3.22 7.83
N HIS A 101 -23.22 -2.99 6.56
CA HIS A 101 -22.59 -1.76 6.07
C HIS A 101 -23.47 -0.51 6.20
N HIS A 102 -24.78 -0.64 6.42
CA HIS A 102 -25.67 0.49 6.70
C HIS A 102 -25.73 0.84 8.19
N VAL A 103 -25.43 -0.10 9.08
CA VAL A 103 -25.57 0.07 10.54
C VAL A 103 -24.25 0.28 11.27
N VAL A 104 -23.11 -0.02 10.64
CA VAL A 104 -21.79 0.32 11.16
C VAL A 104 -21.09 1.32 10.26
N SER A 105 -20.32 2.24 10.85
CA SER A 105 -19.55 3.24 10.09
C SER A 105 -18.43 2.62 9.24
N ASP A 106 -17.91 1.48 9.66
CA ASP A 106 -16.84 0.74 9.01
C ASP A 106 -16.99 -0.76 9.30
N ILE A 107 -17.15 -1.57 8.25
CA ILE A 107 -17.27 -3.03 8.37
C ILE A 107 -15.96 -3.69 8.80
N THR A 108 -14.82 -3.03 8.56
CA THR A 108 -13.51 -3.48 9.02
C THR A 108 -13.17 -3.00 10.43
N GLY A 109 -14.05 -2.20 11.04
CA GLY A 109 -13.97 -1.83 12.45
C GLY A 109 -14.19 -3.03 13.38
N ALA A 110 -13.89 -2.83 14.67
CA ALA A 110 -13.95 -3.90 15.68
C ALA A 110 -15.31 -4.64 15.70
N THR A 111 -16.42 -3.91 15.71
CA THR A 111 -17.78 -4.50 15.68
C THR A 111 -18.03 -5.29 14.39
N GLY A 112 -17.74 -4.69 13.23
CA GLY A 112 -18.00 -5.31 11.93
C GLY A 112 -17.19 -6.60 11.74
N MET A 113 -15.90 -6.57 12.07
CA MET A 113 -15.03 -7.76 11.97
C MET A 113 -15.42 -8.86 12.95
N ARG A 114 -15.86 -8.54 14.17
CA ARG A 114 -16.37 -9.56 15.11
C ARG A 114 -17.59 -10.27 14.56
N ILE A 115 -18.55 -9.51 13.99
CA ILE A 115 -19.76 -10.06 13.39
C ILE A 115 -19.42 -10.90 12.16
N ILE A 116 -18.61 -10.37 11.23
CA ILE A 116 -18.20 -11.09 10.01
C ILE A 116 -17.48 -12.39 10.36
N ARG A 117 -16.53 -12.38 11.30
CA ARG A 117 -15.83 -13.58 11.76
C ARG A 117 -16.78 -14.60 12.39
N ALA A 118 -17.77 -14.17 13.17
CA ALA A 118 -18.77 -15.05 13.74
C ALA A 118 -19.63 -15.72 12.66
N ILE A 119 -20.07 -14.96 11.64
CA ILE A 119 -20.80 -15.50 10.49
C ILE A 119 -19.94 -16.55 9.76
N VAL A 120 -18.67 -16.25 9.49
CA VAL A 120 -17.76 -17.22 8.85
C VAL A 120 -17.55 -18.47 9.72
N ALA A 121 -17.51 -18.31 11.05
CA ALA A 121 -17.39 -19.42 11.99
C ALA A 121 -18.66 -20.28 12.15
N GLY A 122 -19.77 -19.90 11.50
CA GLY A 122 -21.03 -20.66 11.50
C GLY A 122 -22.14 -20.08 12.37
N GLU A 123 -21.94 -18.91 12.99
CA GLU A 123 -23.01 -18.26 13.76
C GLU A 123 -24.08 -17.66 12.84
N ARG A 124 -25.35 -17.89 13.16
CA ARG A 124 -26.51 -17.46 12.34
C ARG A 124 -27.56 -16.72 13.15
N ASN A 125 -27.51 -16.78 14.47
CA ASN A 125 -28.47 -16.15 15.33
C ASN A 125 -28.27 -14.62 15.36
N PRO A 126 -29.20 -13.82 14.81
CA PRO A 126 -29.06 -12.37 14.78
C PRO A 126 -29.02 -11.76 16.19
N ASP A 127 -29.67 -12.40 17.17
CA ASP A 127 -29.60 -11.97 18.57
C ASP A 127 -28.18 -12.05 19.12
N LEU A 128 -27.51 -13.19 18.91
CA LEU A 128 -26.14 -13.36 19.37
C LEU A 128 -25.19 -12.42 18.62
N LEU A 129 -25.33 -12.33 17.29
CA LEU A 129 -24.48 -11.46 16.48
C LEU A 129 -24.59 -9.98 16.90
N ALA A 130 -25.78 -9.51 17.23
CA ALA A 130 -26.00 -8.15 17.69
C ALA A 130 -25.33 -7.86 19.05
N THR A 131 -25.09 -8.89 19.89
CA THR A 131 -24.35 -8.72 21.16
C THR A 131 -22.86 -8.41 20.96
N TYR A 132 -22.29 -8.70 19.77
CA TYR A 132 -20.90 -8.36 19.46
C TYR A 132 -20.66 -6.87 19.24
N ARG A 133 -21.72 -6.06 19.30
CA ARG A 133 -21.66 -4.60 19.21
C ARG A 133 -20.79 -4.00 20.32
N ASP A 134 -19.80 -3.22 19.93
CA ASP A 134 -19.06 -2.36 20.87
C ASP A 134 -19.96 -1.25 21.46
N VAL A 135 -19.73 -0.88 22.71
CA VAL A 135 -20.50 0.17 23.41
C VAL A 135 -20.42 1.54 22.75
N ARG A 136 -19.38 1.79 21.94
CA ARG A 136 -19.18 3.04 21.18
C ARG A 136 -19.94 3.07 19.85
N CYS A 137 -20.57 1.97 19.46
CA CYS A 137 -21.38 1.93 18.24
C CYS A 137 -22.65 2.77 18.44
N HIS A 138 -22.91 3.69 17.52
CA HIS A 138 -24.09 4.56 17.58
C HIS A 138 -25.39 3.79 17.39
N SER A 139 -25.38 2.73 16.58
CA SER A 139 -26.56 1.93 16.27
C SER A 139 -26.98 1.08 17.47
N SER A 140 -28.29 0.99 17.71
CA SER A 140 -28.82 0.16 18.79
C SER A 140 -28.65 -1.33 18.50
N ILE A 141 -28.75 -2.18 19.52
CA ILE A 141 -28.67 -3.65 19.35
C ILE A 141 -29.81 -4.10 18.42
N GLU A 142 -30.99 -3.54 18.59
CA GLU A 142 -32.19 -3.82 17.80
C GLU A 142 -31.98 -3.46 16.33
N THR A 143 -31.34 -2.32 16.05
CA THR A 143 -31.03 -1.88 14.68
C THR A 143 -30.01 -2.82 14.02
N ILE A 144 -28.97 -3.22 14.75
CA ILE A 144 -27.97 -4.18 14.24
C ILE A 144 -28.61 -5.55 14.02
N ARG A 145 -29.42 -6.03 14.96
CA ARG A 145 -30.17 -7.29 14.81
C ARG A 145 -31.02 -7.28 13.55
N ALA A 146 -31.78 -6.20 13.31
CA ALA A 146 -32.61 -6.07 12.12
C ALA A 146 -31.80 -6.10 10.82
N ALA A 147 -30.60 -5.53 10.81
CA ALA A 147 -29.68 -5.55 9.66
C ALA A 147 -29.01 -6.92 9.43
N LEU A 148 -29.13 -7.86 10.36
CA LEU A 148 -28.53 -9.20 10.28
C LEU A 148 -29.57 -10.29 9.96
N VAL A 149 -30.77 -9.90 9.49
CA VAL A 149 -31.80 -10.83 9.03
C VAL A 149 -31.64 -11.07 7.53
N GLY A 150 -31.25 -12.29 7.17
CA GLY A 150 -30.94 -12.63 5.79
C GLY A 150 -30.94 -14.13 5.51
N ASN A 151 -30.39 -14.50 4.34
CA ASN A 151 -30.15 -15.89 3.97
C ASN A 151 -28.67 -16.25 4.23
N ASP A 152 -28.36 -17.53 4.38
CA ASP A 152 -27.02 -18.02 4.72
C ASP A 152 -26.50 -19.05 3.72
N ARG A 153 -26.83 -18.87 2.44
CA ARG A 153 -26.43 -19.77 1.38
C ARG A 153 -24.91 -19.99 1.39
N HIS A 154 -24.51 -21.25 1.30
CA HIS A 154 -23.13 -21.68 1.48
C HIS A 154 -22.14 -20.99 0.54
N GLU A 155 -22.55 -20.70 -0.71
CA GLU A 155 -21.72 -20.03 -1.70
C GLU A 155 -21.35 -18.58 -1.30
N HIS A 156 -22.26 -17.84 -0.68
CA HIS A 156 -22.00 -16.47 -0.25
C HIS A 156 -21.14 -16.46 1.02
N VAL A 157 -21.39 -17.38 1.94
CA VAL A 157 -20.54 -17.58 3.13
C VAL A 157 -19.12 -17.98 2.73
N PHE A 158 -18.98 -18.84 1.71
CA PHE A 158 -17.68 -19.23 1.16
C PHE A 158 -16.93 -18.04 0.55
N ALA A 159 -17.61 -17.23 -0.27
CA ALA A 159 -17.02 -16.02 -0.84
C ALA A 159 -16.62 -14.98 0.24
N LEU A 160 -17.45 -14.84 1.29
CA LEU A 160 -17.15 -14.00 2.45
C LEU A 160 -15.89 -14.50 3.18
N ALA A 161 -15.78 -15.81 3.42
CA ALA A 161 -14.65 -16.43 4.10
C ALA A 161 -13.33 -16.18 3.35
N GLN A 162 -13.29 -16.41 2.03
CA GLN A 162 -12.10 -16.16 1.22
C GLN A 162 -11.72 -14.67 1.20
N SER A 163 -12.70 -13.78 1.12
CA SER A 163 -12.46 -12.34 1.12
C SER A 163 -11.90 -11.86 2.46
N LEU A 164 -12.42 -12.39 3.57
CA LEU A 164 -11.94 -12.13 4.92
C LEU A 164 -10.50 -12.64 5.12
N GLU A 165 -10.21 -13.86 4.68
CA GLU A 165 -8.87 -14.45 4.79
C GLU A 165 -7.84 -13.62 4.01
N LEU A 166 -8.14 -13.27 2.76
CA LEU A 166 -7.24 -12.44 1.95
C LEU A 166 -7.05 -11.04 2.56
N TYR A 167 -8.12 -10.43 3.09
CA TYR A 167 -8.01 -9.18 3.83
C TYR A 167 -7.02 -9.30 5.00
N ASP A 168 -7.13 -10.35 5.82
CA ASP A 168 -6.24 -10.60 6.96
C ASP A 168 -4.78 -10.80 6.52
N VAL A 169 -4.56 -11.54 5.43
CA VAL A 169 -3.24 -11.72 4.83
C VAL A 169 -2.65 -10.37 4.40
N TYR A 170 -3.42 -9.51 3.73
CA TYR A 170 -2.92 -8.20 3.32
C TYR A 170 -2.59 -7.31 4.51
N GLN A 171 -3.40 -7.32 5.58
CA GLN A 171 -3.08 -6.60 6.82
C GLN A 171 -1.74 -7.08 7.41
N ALA A 172 -1.51 -8.40 7.48
CA ALA A 172 -0.24 -8.94 7.97
C ALA A 172 0.94 -8.53 7.08
N LYS A 173 0.77 -8.51 5.75
CA LYS A 173 1.81 -8.08 4.81
C LYS A 173 2.07 -6.57 4.86
N MET A 174 1.08 -5.75 5.14
CA MET A 174 1.29 -4.33 5.41
C MET A 174 2.16 -4.12 6.64
N LEU A 175 1.97 -4.93 7.70
CA LEU A 175 2.84 -4.90 8.89
C LEU A 175 4.27 -5.37 8.60
N ASP A 176 4.46 -6.34 7.71
CA ASP A 176 5.80 -6.72 7.21
C ASP A 176 6.48 -5.51 6.54
N CYS A 177 5.76 -4.75 5.70
CA CYS A 177 6.26 -3.54 5.07
C CYS A 177 6.58 -2.44 6.10
N ASP A 178 5.70 -2.22 7.07
CA ASP A 178 5.89 -1.19 8.12
C ASP A 178 7.17 -1.43 8.92
N ARG A 179 7.45 -2.69 9.28
CA ARG A 179 8.71 -3.06 9.96
C ARG A 179 9.94 -2.78 9.10
N LYS A 180 9.89 -3.05 7.79
CA LYS A 180 11.00 -2.74 6.87
C LYS A 180 11.22 -1.23 6.73
N LEU A 181 10.13 -0.46 6.66
CA LEU A 181 10.17 1.01 6.59
C LEU A 181 10.77 1.60 7.87
N GLU A 182 10.35 1.13 9.05
CA GLU A 182 10.84 1.59 10.34
C GLU A 182 12.35 1.39 10.49
N VAL A 183 12.87 0.20 10.14
CA VAL A 183 14.31 -0.10 10.17
C VAL A 183 15.09 0.83 9.24
N LEU A 184 14.59 1.03 8.01
CA LEU A 184 15.27 1.86 7.01
C LEU A 184 15.30 3.34 7.41
N ILE A 185 14.18 3.88 7.88
CA ILE A 185 14.10 5.29 8.29
C ILE A 185 14.95 5.53 9.54
N SER A 186 14.96 4.58 10.48
CA SER A 186 15.86 4.63 11.64
C SER A 186 17.33 4.71 11.23
N ALA A 187 17.76 3.91 10.26
CA ALA A 187 19.12 3.94 9.73
C ALA A 187 19.46 5.27 9.03
N LEU A 188 18.51 5.85 8.29
CA LEU A 188 18.67 7.16 7.65
C LEU A 188 18.80 8.29 8.69
N ASN A 189 18.05 8.23 9.79
CA ASN A 189 18.13 9.20 10.89
C ASN A 189 19.49 9.19 11.58
N THR A 190 20.12 8.03 11.75
CA THR A 190 21.46 7.93 12.34
C THR A 190 22.52 8.62 11.46
N LYS A 191 22.33 8.62 10.13
CA LYS A 191 23.24 9.27 9.18
C LYS A 191 23.01 10.77 9.04
N GLY A 192 21.77 11.23 9.24
CA GLY A 192 21.35 12.62 9.02
C GLY A 192 21.18 13.46 10.28
N ALA A 193 21.78 13.07 11.41
CA ALA A 193 21.50 13.56 12.77
C ALA A 193 21.33 15.09 12.89
N ARG A 194 20.10 15.57 12.68
CA ARG A 194 19.61 16.85 13.17
C ARG A 194 18.86 16.57 14.47
N PRO A 195 19.10 17.35 15.54
CA PRO A 195 18.36 17.16 16.78
C PRO A 195 16.87 17.34 16.50
N VAL A 196 16.10 16.28 16.74
CA VAL A 196 14.64 16.34 16.70
C VAL A 196 14.21 17.18 17.90
N GLY A 197 14.06 18.49 17.69
CA GLY A 197 13.46 19.38 18.68
C GLY A 197 12.00 19.01 18.94
N ASN A 198 11.32 19.75 19.83
CA ASN A 198 9.89 19.56 20.05
C ASN A 198 9.10 19.83 18.76
N LEU A 199 8.65 18.78 18.10
CA LEU A 199 7.78 18.87 16.93
C LEU A 199 6.47 19.54 17.31
N ALA A 200 6.04 20.52 16.51
CA ALA A 200 4.72 21.13 16.68
C ALA A 200 3.62 20.06 16.63
N LYS A 201 2.46 20.31 17.24
CA LYS A 201 1.34 19.34 17.17
C LYS A 201 0.97 19.08 15.70
N PRO A 202 0.64 17.83 15.31
CA PRO A 202 0.21 17.52 13.95
C PRO A 202 -0.95 18.43 13.54
N ARG A 203 -0.87 19.03 12.35
CA ARG A 203 -1.95 19.90 11.82
C ARG A 203 -3.16 19.13 11.30
N VAL A 204 -3.12 17.79 11.33
CA VAL A 204 -4.18 16.93 10.82
C VAL A 204 -5.27 16.77 11.88
N LYS A 205 -6.49 17.23 11.56
CA LYS A 205 -7.68 17.16 12.45
C LYS A 205 -8.33 15.77 12.47
N THR A 206 -8.05 14.93 11.47
CA THR A 206 -8.70 13.62 11.28
C THR A 206 -7.67 12.50 11.28
N LYS A 207 -7.93 11.42 12.02
CA LYS A 207 -7.07 10.23 11.99
C LYS A 207 -7.09 9.64 10.58
N GLN A 208 -5.96 9.66 9.87
CA GLN A 208 -5.86 9.02 8.55
C GLN A 208 -6.02 7.49 8.72
N VAL A 209 -6.68 6.86 7.76
CA VAL A 209 -6.86 5.41 7.72
C VAL A 209 -5.62 4.77 7.10
N ASN A 210 -5.23 3.57 7.55
CA ASN A 210 -4.05 2.83 7.06
C ASN A 210 -2.70 3.55 7.23
N ILE A 211 -2.54 4.41 8.24
CA ILE A 211 -1.22 4.96 8.62
C ILE A 211 -0.28 3.81 9.02
N PRO A 212 1.01 3.86 8.67
CA PRO A 212 1.99 2.90 9.21
C PRO A 212 1.95 2.83 10.74
N THR A 213 2.28 1.67 11.29
CA THR A 213 2.17 1.43 12.74
C THR A 213 3.22 2.17 13.59
N PHE A 214 4.27 2.68 12.97
CA PHE A 214 5.35 3.42 13.63
C PHE A 214 5.19 4.94 13.46
N ASP A 215 5.90 5.74 14.25
CA ASP A 215 5.84 7.20 14.18
C ASP A 215 6.58 7.75 12.94
N VAL A 216 5.91 7.67 11.78
CA VAL A 216 6.43 8.14 10.50
C VAL A 216 6.83 9.60 10.55
N ARG A 217 6.08 10.44 11.26
CA ARG A 217 6.29 11.89 11.26
C ARG A 217 7.60 12.25 11.94
N THR A 218 7.80 11.75 13.15
CA THR A 218 9.05 11.95 13.89
C THR A 218 10.22 11.33 13.14
N ALA A 219 10.01 10.13 12.57
CA ALA A 219 11.03 9.44 11.83
C ALA A 219 11.44 10.17 10.53
N LEU A 220 10.51 10.77 9.78
CA LEU A 220 10.83 11.55 8.57
C LEU A 220 11.40 12.94 8.88
N TYR A 221 10.97 13.58 9.97
CA TYR A 221 11.53 14.87 10.37
C TYR A 221 13.03 14.78 10.66
N GLY A 222 13.48 13.70 11.31
CA GLY A 222 14.91 13.48 11.53
C GLY A 222 15.72 13.36 10.23
N VAL A 223 15.11 12.87 9.14
CA VAL A 223 15.75 12.70 7.83
C VAL A 223 15.72 13.99 7.01
N LEU A 224 14.57 14.67 6.97
CA LEU A 224 14.32 15.80 6.05
C LEU A 224 14.51 17.18 6.70
N GLY A 225 14.36 17.27 8.04
CA GLY A 225 14.39 18.51 8.80
C GLY A 225 13.21 19.45 8.53
N VAL A 226 12.15 18.96 7.89
CA VAL A 226 10.90 19.67 7.60
C VAL A 226 9.71 18.80 8.01
N ASP A 227 8.64 19.45 8.47
CA ASP A 227 7.37 18.83 8.89
C ASP A 227 6.39 18.67 7.72
#